data_AF-A0A7S3IIK5-F1
#
_entry.id   AF-A0A7S3IIK5-F1
#
_cell.length_a   1.000
_cell.length_b   1.000
_cell.length_c   1.000
_cell.angle_alpha   90.00
_cell.angle_beta   90.00
_cell.angle_gamma   90.00
#
_symmetry.space_group_name_H-M   'P 1'
#
loop_
_entity.id
_entity.type
_entity.pdbx_description
1 polymer ?
#
loop_
_entity_poly.entity_id
_entity_poly.type
_entity_poly.pdbx_seq_one_letter_code
_entity_poly.pdbx_strand_id
1 'polypeptide(L)'
;ESFKSGRLLQQVQNMMEFYKRPVLLIEFDDSIPFKLLDGPRDSSLGAEVSAQSIMSKLTLLILHFPQLQIIWSKGPEHTAEIFQDLKRSLPADQRKDPDLVQIEKIGKMGDLGVGPSEGMDEPQNFN
;
A
#
# COMPACT_ATOMS: atom_id res chain seq x y z
N GLU A 1 0.26 -9.14 3.24
CA GLU A 1 -0.15 -8.96 4.65
C GLU A 1 -0.78 -7.60 4.95
N SER A 2 -0.20 -6.48 4.47
CA SER A 2 -0.72 -5.12 4.72
C SER A 2 -2.17 -4.87 4.31
N PHE A 3 -2.65 -5.52 3.25
CA PHE A 3 -4.07 -5.48 2.85
C PHE A 3 -4.99 -6.22 3.82
N LYS A 4 -4.52 -7.32 4.43
CA LYS A 4 -5.33 -8.12 5.35
C LYS A 4 -5.46 -7.47 6.71
N SER A 5 -4.41 -6.77 7.15
CA SER A 5 -4.39 -6.09 8.45
C SER A 5 -4.99 -4.68 8.44
N GLY A 6 -5.47 -4.19 7.28
CA GLY A 6 -5.96 -2.80 7.15
C GLY A 6 -4.87 -1.73 7.19
N ARG A 7 -3.64 -2.06 7.59
CA ARG A 7 -2.51 -1.12 7.71
C ARG A 7 -2.27 -0.28 6.45
N LEU A 8 -2.34 -0.90 5.27
CA LEU A 8 -2.12 -0.17 4.02
C LEU A 8 -3.18 0.93 3.79
N LEU A 9 -4.43 0.67 4.17
CA LEU A 9 -5.50 1.65 4.05
C LEU A 9 -5.20 2.89 4.91
N GLN A 10 -4.79 2.68 6.16
CA GLN A 10 -4.42 3.76 7.07
C GLN A 10 -3.20 4.54 6.56
N GLN A 11 -2.18 3.84 6.05
CA GLN A 11 -1.01 4.49 5.45
C GLN A 11 -1.41 5.39 4.28
N VAL A 12 -2.27 4.88 3.39
CA VAL A 12 -2.77 5.65 2.24
C VAL A 12 -3.63 6.84 2.68
N GLN A 13 -4.46 6.70 3.70
CA GLN A 13 -5.23 7.81 4.28
C GLN A 13 -4.31 8.92 4.79
N ASN A 14 -3.30 8.58 5.59
CA ASN A 14 -2.31 9.54 6.05
C ASN A 14 -1.57 10.16 4.86
N MET A 15 -1.27 9.38 3.82
CA MET A 15 -0.63 9.93 2.62
C MET A 15 -1.49 10.97 1.90
N MET A 16 -2.82 10.78 1.85
CA MET A 16 -3.74 11.76 1.26
C MET A 16 -3.74 13.09 2.02
N GLU A 17 -3.58 13.04 3.34
CA GLU A 17 -3.60 14.22 4.20
C GLU A 17 -2.28 15.01 4.12
N PHE A 18 -1.15 14.32 4.11
CA PHE A 18 0.16 14.96 4.29
C PHE A 18 0.98 15.12 3.00
N TYR A 19 0.67 14.38 1.93
CA TYR A 19 1.41 14.49 0.67
C TYR A 19 0.53 14.98 -0.47
N LYS A 20 1.01 16.03 -1.16
CA LYS A 20 0.34 16.60 -2.35
C LYS A 20 0.19 15.60 -3.51
N ARG A 21 1.11 14.65 -3.62
CA ARG A 21 1.16 13.62 -4.67
C ARG A 21 1.46 12.26 -4.05
N PRO A 22 0.43 11.56 -3.55
CA PRO A 22 0.62 10.26 -2.93
C PRO A 22 0.89 9.20 -4.01
N VAL A 23 2.03 8.51 -3.87
CA VAL A 23 2.46 7.46 -4.81
C VAL A 23 2.74 6.19 -4.04
N LEU A 24 2.10 5.10 -4.43
CA LEU A 24 2.38 3.75 -3.95
C LEU A 24 3.29 3.04 -4.97
N LEU A 25 4.54 2.79 -4.58
CA LEU A 25 5.45 1.95 -5.36
C LEU A 25 5.28 0.50 -4.93
N ILE A 26 5.02 -0.38 -5.89
CA ILE A 26 4.96 -1.82 -5.68
C ILE A 26 6.13 -2.45 -6.42
N GLU A 27 7.04 -3.06 -5.66
CA GLU A 27 8.20 -3.77 -6.18
C GLU A 27 7.91 -5.26 -6.29
N PHE A 28 8.29 -5.84 -7.43
CA PHE A 28 8.23 -7.27 -7.69
C PHE A 28 9.61 -7.83 -7.96
N ASP A 29 9.76 -9.11 -7.66
CA ASP A 29 10.92 -9.90 -8.03
C ASP A 29 10.66 -10.60 -9.37
N ASP A 30 11.54 -10.39 -10.35
CA ASP A 30 11.49 -11.04 -11.66
C ASP A 30 11.59 -12.58 -11.57
N SER A 31 12.14 -13.11 -10.47
CA SER A 31 12.19 -14.55 -10.20
C SER A 31 10.82 -15.17 -9.93
N ILE A 32 9.81 -14.35 -9.61
CA ILE A 32 8.44 -14.78 -9.35
C ILE A 32 7.55 -14.22 -10.47
N PRO A 33 7.12 -15.05 -11.44
CA PRO A 33 6.23 -14.58 -12.50
C PRO A 33 4.95 -14.01 -11.88
N PHE A 34 4.69 -12.74 -12.20
CA PHE A 34 3.56 -11.96 -11.71
C PHE A 34 2.23 -12.66 -12.04
N LYS A 35 1.63 -13.30 -11.04
CA LYS A 35 0.26 -13.84 -11.11
C LYS A 35 -0.69 -12.78 -10.60
N LEU A 36 -0.98 -11.82 -11.47
CA LEU A 36 -1.93 -10.76 -11.16
C LEU A 36 -3.38 -11.26 -11.14
N LEU A 37 -3.61 -12.34 -11.88
CA LEU A 37 -4.87 -13.04 -11.96
C LEU A 37 -4.60 -14.47 -11.50
N ASP A 38 -5.14 -14.83 -10.34
CA ASP A 38 -5.21 -16.23 -9.92
C ASP A 38 -6.26 -16.93 -10.79
N GLY A 39 -5.86 -17.34 -11.99
CA GLY A 39 -6.73 -18.05 -12.93
C GLY A 39 -5.96 -18.64 -14.11
N PRO A 40 -6.39 -19.79 -14.67
CA PRO A 40 -5.80 -20.34 -15.88
C PRO A 40 -5.92 -19.34 -17.03
N ARG A 41 -4.83 -19.16 -17.79
CA ARG A 41 -4.68 -18.20 -18.90
C ARG A 41 -5.67 -18.38 -20.07
N ASP A 42 -6.47 -19.45 -20.05
CA ASP A 42 -7.36 -19.90 -21.13
C ASP A 42 -8.86 -19.69 -20.83
N SER A 43 -9.24 -19.36 -19.59
CA SER A 43 -10.66 -19.16 -19.27
C SER A 43 -11.10 -17.72 -19.54
N SER A 44 -11.85 -17.55 -20.62
CA SER A 44 -12.69 -16.40 -20.98
C SER A 44 -13.10 -15.53 -19.78
N LEU A 45 -12.51 -14.34 -19.63
CA LEU A 45 -12.94 -13.13 -18.88
C LEU A 45 -13.81 -13.26 -17.59
N GLY A 46 -13.88 -14.43 -16.98
CA GLY A 46 -14.94 -14.85 -16.07
C GLY A 46 -14.49 -15.95 -15.13
N ALA A 47 -13.18 -16.24 -15.05
CA ALA A 47 -12.61 -16.80 -13.84
C ALA A 47 -12.84 -15.75 -12.75
N GLU A 48 -13.77 -16.06 -11.84
CA GLU A 48 -14.37 -15.14 -10.89
C GLU A 48 -13.36 -14.13 -10.35
N VAL A 49 -13.65 -12.84 -10.52
CA VAL A 49 -12.91 -11.75 -9.87
C VAL A 49 -13.07 -11.94 -8.36
N SER A 50 -12.19 -12.75 -7.78
CA SER A 50 -12.24 -13.00 -6.35
C SER A 50 -12.00 -11.69 -5.64
N ALA A 51 -12.93 -11.29 -4.77
CA ALA A 51 -12.75 -10.11 -3.91
C ALA A 51 -11.50 -10.24 -3.02
N GLN A 52 -11.00 -11.47 -2.84
CA GLN A 52 -9.81 -11.75 -2.07
C GLN A 52 -8.50 -11.56 -2.86
N SER A 53 -8.58 -11.50 -4.20
CA SER A 53 -7.44 -11.23 -5.08
C SER A 53 -6.80 -9.88 -4.79
N ILE A 54 -5.48 -9.83 -4.91
CA ILE A 54 -4.68 -8.61 -4.76
C ILE A 54 -5.17 -7.54 -5.76
N MET A 55 -5.60 -7.95 -6.97
CA MET A 55 -6.12 -7.02 -7.95
C MET A 55 -7.40 -6.33 -7.52
N SER A 56 -8.40 -7.10 -7.09
CA SER A 56 -9.67 -6.53 -6.64
C SER A 56 -9.44 -5.52 -5.52
N LYS A 57 -8.50 -5.82 -4.61
CA LYS A 57 -8.14 -4.93 -3.50
C LYS A 57 -7.41 -3.68 -3.95
N LEU A 58 -6.48 -3.77 -4.91
CA LEU A 58 -5.83 -2.61 -5.51
C LEU A 58 -6.81 -1.75 -6.30
N THR A 59 -7.72 -2.36 -7.06
CA THR A 59 -8.78 -1.65 -7.78
C THR A 59 -9.68 -0.90 -6.81
N LEU A 60 -10.14 -1.54 -5.73
CA LEU A 60 -10.92 -0.88 -4.69
C LEU A 60 -10.14 0.27 -4.03
N LEU A 61 -8.84 0.08 -3.79
CA LEU A 61 -7.97 1.11 -3.23
C LEU A 61 -7.91 2.35 -4.14
N ILE A 62 -7.70 2.16 -5.44
CA ILE A 62 -7.66 3.27 -6.43
C ILE A 62 -9.03 3.96 -6.52
N LEU A 63 -10.12 3.19 -6.52
CA LEU A 63 -11.48 3.75 -6.55
C LEU A 63 -11.77 4.61 -5.31
N HIS A 64 -11.27 4.21 -4.14
CA HIS A 64 -11.45 4.95 -2.91
C HIS A 64 -10.52 6.17 -2.80
N PHE A 65 -9.30 6.08 -3.34
CA PHE A 65 -8.31 7.17 -3.33
C PHE A 65 -7.92 7.56 -4.76
N PRO A 66 -8.74 8.36 -5.47
CA PRO A 66 -8.50 8.69 -6.88
C PRO A 66 -7.23 9.53 -7.12
N GLN A 67 -6.65 10.12 -6.07
CA GLN A 67 -5.38 10.85 -6.13
C GLN A 67 -4.15 9.95 -5.96
N LEU A 68 -4.33 8.69 -5.51
CA LEU A 68 -3.25 7.74 -5.32
C LEU A 68 -2.74 7.25 -6.68
N GLN A 69 -1.44 7.42 -6.92
CA GLN A 69 -0.78 6.87 -8.11
C GLN A 69 -0.09 5.57 -7.75
N ILE A 70 -0.13 4.57 -8.64
CA ILE A 70 0.58 3.31 -8.46
C ILE A 70 1.69 3.20 -9.50
N ILE A 71 2.90 2.90 -9.04
CA ILE A 71 4.06 2.62 -9.88
C ILE A 71 4.52 1.20 -9.60
N TRP A 72 4.85 0.47 -10.65
CA TRP A 72 5.37 -0.89 -10.58
C TRP A 72 6.86 -0.90 -10.86
N SER A 73 7.62 -1.64 -10.07
CA SER A 73 9.05 -1.83 -10.28
C SER A 73 9.42 -3.30 -10.35
N LYS A 74 10.35 -3.64 -11.25
CA LYS A 74 10.91 -4.99 -11.46
C LYS A 74 12.22 -5.18 -10.68
N GLY A 75 12.17 -4.90 -9.38
CA GLY A 75 13.30 -5.05 -8.47
C GLY A 75 14.03 -3.75 -8.11
N PRO A 76 15.03 -3.84 -7.23
CA PRO A 76 15.59 -2.68 -6.52
C PRO A 76 16.37 -1.72 -7.41
N GLU A 77 17.10 -2.22 -8.42
CA GLU A 77 17.85 -1.37 -9.37
C GLU A 77 16.89 -0.47 -10.16
N HIS A 78 15.80 -1.05 -10.68
CA HIS A 78 14.78 -0.28 -11.40
C HIS A 78 14.03 0.67 -10.46
N THR A 79 13.83 0.29 -9.20
CA THR A 79 13.27 1.19 -8.18
C THR A 79 14.17 2.42 -7.97
N ALA A 80 15.49 2.25 -7.96
CA ALA A 80 16.43 3.36 -7.84
C ALA A 80 16.39 4.31 -9.06
N GLU A 81 16.30 3.75 -10.27
CA GLU A 81 16.11 4.52 -11.51
C GLU A 81 14.82 5.35 -11.46
N ILE A 82 13.69 4.72 -11.09
CA ILE A 82 12.40 5.41 -10.91
C ILE A 82 12.53 6.58 -9.94
N PHE A 83 13.17 6.39 -8.78
CA PHE A 83 13.36 7.48 -7.82
C PHE A 83 14.20 8.63 -8.39
N GLN A 84 15.25 8.31 -9.16
CA GLN A 84 16.07 9.33 -9.80
C GLN A 84 15.26 10.17 -10.79
N ASP A 85 14.43 9.52 -11.61
CA ASP A 85 13.59 10.19 -12.60
C ASP A 85 12.47 11.00 -11.95
N LEU A 86 11.85 10.48 -10.88
CA LEU A 86 10.89 11.24 -10.08
C LEU A 86 11.52 12.52 -9.51
N LYS A 87 12.71 12.44 -8.91
CA LYS A 87 13.42 13.63 -8.39
C LYS A 87 13.75 14.64 -9.49
N ARG A 88 14.15 14.18 -10.69
CA ARG A 88 14.41 15.08 -11.83
C ARG A 88 13.16 15.81 -12.32
N SER A 89 12.01 15.12 -12.29
CA SER A 89 10.72 15.66 -12.72
C SER A 89 10.15 16.74 -11.79
N LEU A 90 10.64 16.81 -10.53
CA LEU A 90 10.21 17.81 -9.56
C LEU A 90 10.90 19.17 -9.80
N PRO A 91 10.22 20.30 -9.51
CA PRO A 91 10.85 21.60 -9.53
C PRO A 91 11.94 21.70 -8.44
N ALA A 92 12.94 22.56 -8.67
CA ALA A 92 14.18 22.58 -7.89
C ALA A 92 13.99 22.81 -6.37
N ASP A 93 12.94 23.54 -5.98
CA ASP A 93 12.55 23.79 -4.59
C ASP A 93 12.06 22.52 -3.87
N GLN A 94 11.54 21.54 -4.62
CA GLN A 94 10.96 20.29 -4.13
C GLN A 94 11.88 19.07 -4.28
N ARG A 95 13.11 19.25 -4.78
CA ARG A 95 14.11 18.17 -4.93
C ARG A 95 14.82 17.80 -3.62
N LYS A 96 14.50 18.48 -2.52
CA LYS A 96 15.10 18.20 -1.21
C LYS A 96 14.64 16.84 -0.69
N ASP A 97 15.54 16.17 0.02
CA ASP A 97 15.17 14.95 0.71
C ASP A 97 14.09 15.24 1.77
N PRO A 98 13.17 14.29 1.99
CA PRO A 98 12.04 14.50 2.88
C PRO A 98 12.48 14.64 4.35
N ASP A 99 11.74 15.43 5.12
CA ASP A 99 12.00 15.66 6.55
C ASP A 99 11.65 14.40 7.36
N LEU A 100 12.70 13.74 7.88
CA LEU A 100 12.59 12.49 8.64
C LEU A 100 11.72 12.63 9.89
N VAL A 101 11.73 13.80 10.54
CA VAL A 101 10.94 14.04 11.76
C VAL A 101 9.46 14.12 11.44
N GLN A 102 9.10 14.69 10.28
CA GLN A 102 7.72 14.73 9.80
C GLN A 102 7.24 13.34 9.41
N ILE A 103 8.07 12.56 8.70
CA ILE A 103 7.74 11.19 8.28
C ILE A 103 7.46 10.30 9.48
N GLU A 104 8.31 10.35 10.52
CA GLU A 104 8.14 9.51 11.71
C GLU A 104 6.82 9.81 12.42
N LYS A 105 6.42 11.09 12.52
CA LYS A 105 5.15 11.49 13.11
C LYS A 105 3.95 10.97 12.31
N ILE A 106 4.00 11.10 10.97
CA ILE A 106 2.94 10.59 10.08
C ILE A 106 2.82 9.07 10.17
N GLY A 107 3.95 8.36 10.28
CA GLY A 107 4.00 6.91 10.42
C GLY A 107 3.41 6.40 11.74
N LYS A 108 3.76 7.03 12.87
CA LYS A 108 3.23 6.67 14.20
C LYS A 108 1.73 6.91 14.33
N MET A 109 1.18 7.93 13.66
CA MET A 109 -0.26 8.16 13.63
C MET A 109 -1.04 7.00 12.99
N GLY A 110 -0.40 6.24 12.09
CA GLY A 110 -0.99 5.05 11.46
C GLY A 110 -0.86 3.75 12.26
N ASP A 111 -0.01 3.69 13.29
CA ASP A 111 0.27 2.47 14.08
C ASP A 111 -0.58 2.37 15.36
N LEU A 112 -1.24 3.46 15.76
CA LEU A 112 -2.12 3.52 16.94
C LEU A 112 -3.45 2.75 16.77
N GLY A 113 -3.67 2.09 15.63
CA GLY A 113 -4.88 1.31 15.34
C GLY A 113 -4.80 -0.18 15.71
N VAL A 114 -3.66 -0.68 16.18
CA VAL A 114 -3.50 -2.06 16.67
C VAL A 114 -2.84 -2.04 18.05
N GLY A 115 -3.61 -1.64 19.06
CA GLY A 115 -3.26 -2.00 20.43
C GLY A 115 -3.32 -3.53 20.63
N PRO A 116 -2.55 -4.11 21.56
CA PRO A 116 -2.80 -5.47 21.99
C PRO A 116 -4.24 -5.53 22.50
N SER A 117 -4.98 -6.57 22.12
CA SER A 117 -6.28 -6.86 22.73
C SER A 117 -6.07 -7.19 24.20
N GLU A 118 -6.01 -6.18 25.05
CA GLU A 118 -6.10 -6.34 26.50
C GLU A 118 -7.52 -6.81 26.86
N GLY A 119 -7.58 -7.98 27.51
CA GLY A 119 -8.66 -8.38 28.42
C GLY A 119 -10.04 -8.56 27.81
N MET A 120 -10.28 -9.68 27.11
CA MET A 120 -11.59 -10.31 27.20
C MET A 120 -11.62 -11.08 28.52
N ASP A 121 -12.21 -10.46 29.55
CA ASP A 121 -12.53 -11.09 30.82
C ASP A 121 -13.33 -12.39 30.57
N GLU A 122 -12.88 -13.47 31.21
CA GLU A 122 -13.62 -14.73 31.33
C GLU A 122 -15.02 -14.46 31.92
N PRO A 123 -16.10 -15.08 31.41
CA PRO A 123 -17.38 -14.99 32.08
C PRO A 123 -17.29 -15.74 33.42
N GLN A 124 -17.37 -14.98 34.52
CA GLN A 124 -17.55 -15.52 35.86
C GLN A 124 -18.84 -16.32 35.91
N ASN A 125 -18.67 -17.62 36.16
CA ASN A 125 -19.73 -18.58 36.39
C ASN A 125 -20.42 -18.24 37.72
N PHE A 126 -21.65 -17.71 37.67
CA PHE A 126 -22.47 -17.57 38.88
C PHE A 126 -23.19 -18.90 39.14
N ASN A 127 -23.00 -19.36 40.36
CA ASN A 127 -23.51 -20.58 41.00
C ASN A 127 -25.04 -20.71 40.93
#